data_AF-A0A7X6DN71-F1
#
_entry.id   AF-A0A7X6DN71-F1
#
_cell.length_a   1.000
_cell.length_b   1.000
_cell.length_c   1.000
_cell.angle_alpha   90.00
_cell.angle_beta   90.00
_cell.angle_gamma   90.00
#
_symmetry.space_group_name_H-M   'P 1'
#
loop_
_entity.id
_entity.type
_entity.pdbx_description
1 polymer ?
#
loop_
_entity_poly.entity_id
_entity_poly.type
_entity_poly.pdbx_seq_one_letter_code
_entity_poly.pdbx_strand_id
1 'polypeptide(L)' 'MIQKSKVRAYIREKGYRLSADVLPALKDSVQIILAGAMVYTKPQKTLHGKEILMAVSRESLLPRKESHDRRKK' A
#
# COMPACT_ATOMS: atom_id res chain seq x y z
N MET A 1 -11.12 10.01 3.47
CA MET A 1 -9.94 10.24 4.33
C MET A 1 -9.89 9.13 5.39
N ILE A 2 -8.78 8.41 5.53
CA ILE A 2 -8.64 7.35 6.56
C ILE A 2 -8.65 8.00 7.94
N GLN A 3 -9.50 7.52 8.84
CA GLN A 3 -9.58 8.06 10.20
C GLN A 3 -8.36 7.62 11.01
N LYS A 4 -7.50 8.59 11.39
CA LYS A 4 -6.28 8.34 12.18
C LYS A 4 -6.56 7.59 13.49
N SER A 5 -7.70 7.84 14.12
CA SER A 5 -8.15 7.16 15.34
C SER A 5 -8.36 5.66 15.13
N LYS A 6 -8.99 5.25 14.02
CA LYS A 6 -9.21 3.83 13.68
C LYS A 6 -7.90 3.09 13.44
N VAL A 7 -6.97 3.70 12.70
CA VAL A 7 -5.64 3.13 12.45
C VAL A 7 -4.88 2.93 13.75
N ARG A 8 -4.88 3.96 14.63
CA ARG A 8 -4.23 3.88 15.93
C ARG A 8 -4.85 2.81 16.83
N ALA A 9 -6.18 2.71 16.87
CA ALA A 9 -6.87 1.70 17.65
C ALA A 9 -6.50 0.28 17.19
N TYR A 10 -6.55 0.04 15.88
CA TYR A 10 -6.19 -1.26 15.29
C TYR A 10 -4.75 -1.66 15.61
N ILE A 11 -3.78 -0.77 15.42
CA ILE A 11 -2.36 -1.05 15.66
C ILE A 11 -2.09 -1.30 17.15
N ARG A 12 -2.75 -0.55 18.04
CA ARG A 12 -2.64 -0.73 19.49
C ARG A 12 -3.28 -2.03 19.96
N GLU A 13 -4.42 -2.43 19.39
CA GLU A 13 -5.06 -3.72 19.67
C GLU A 13 -4.13 -4.89 19.38
N LYS A 14 -3.28 -4.76 18.35
CA LYS A 14 -2.24 -5.76 18.01
C LYS A 14 -0.95 -5.63 18.83
N GLY A 15 -0.91 -4.75 19.83
CA GLY A 15 0.25 -4.59 20.73
C GLY A 15 1.39 -3.72 20.17
N TYR A 16 1.20 -3.08 19.02
CA TYR A 16 2.22 -2.25 18.38
C TYR A 16 2.10 -0.76 18.75
N ARG A 17 3.20 -0.02 18.56
CA ARG A 17 3.24 1.45 18.67
C ARG A 17 3.43 2.05 17.28
N LEU A 18 2.85 3.23 17.06
CA LEU A 18 3.00 3.99 15.82
C LEU A 18 4.19 4.94 15.93
N SER A 19 5.10 4.87 14.96
CA SER A 19 6.06 5.95 14.70
C SER A 19 5.36 7.11 13.96
N ALA A 20 6.00 8.28 13.96
CA ALA A 20 5.41 9.51 13.43
C ALA A 20 5.15 9.47 11.91
N ASP A 21 5.92 8.65 11.19
CA ASP A 21 5.93 8.48 9.73
C ASP A 21 4.87 7.48 9.21
N VAL A 22 4.23 6.69 10.06
CA VAL A 22 3.26 5.67 9.63
C VAL A 22 2.05 6.28 8.92
N LEU A 23 1.51 7.39 9.42
CA LEU A 23 0.33 8.00 8.83
C LEU A 23 0.61 8.62 7.44
N PRO A 24 1.73 9.35 7.24
CA PRO A 24 2.21 9.69 5.91
C PRO A 24 2.37 8.47 5.00
N ALA A 25 3.12 7.45 5.43
CA ALA A 25 3.39 6.26 4.62
C ALA A 25 2.11 5.50 4.22
N LEU A 26 1.13 5.42 5.12
CA LEU A 26 -0.16 4.80 4.85
C LEU A 26 -0.96 5.57 3.78
N LYS A 27 -0.90 6.90 3.81
CA LYS A 27 -1.54 7.74 2.79
C LYS A 27 -0.93 7.47 1.41
N ASP A 28 0.40 7.44 1.33
CA ASP A 28 1.11 7.22 0.08
C ASP A 28 0.86 5.81 -0.46
N SER A 29 0.85 4.81 0.43
CA SER A 29 0.53 3.42 0.09
C SER A 29 -0.87 3.27 -0.53
N VAL A 30 -1.88 3.96 0.01
CA VAL A 30 -3.23 3.95 -0.59
C VAL A 30 -3.24 4.59 -1.98
N GLN A 31 -2.48 5.66 -2.19
CA GLN A 31 -2.38 6.28 -3.53
C GLN A 31 -1.77 5.33 -4.55
N ILE A 32 -0.70 4.62 -4.17
CA ILE A 32 -0.02 3.64 -5.03
C ILE A 32 -0.98 2.50 -5.39
N ILE A 33 -1.66 1.92 -4.40
CA ILE A 33 -2.64 0.84 -4.62
C ILE A 33 -3.76 1.29 -5.56
N LEU A 34 -4.30 2.49 -5.36
CA LEU A 34 -5.35 3.04 -6.23
C LEU A 34 -4.85 3.27 -7.65
N ALA A 35 -3.64 3.81 -7.83
CA ALA A 35 -3.04 3.98 -9.14
C ALA A 35 -2.86 2.62 -9.86
N GLY A 36 -2.40 1.60 -9.14
CA GLY A 36 -2.30 0.24 -9.64
C GLY A 36 -3.66 -0.35 -10.03
N ALA A 37 -4.69 -0.14 -9.20
CA ALA A 37 -6.05 -0.60 -9.47
C ALA A 37 -6.63 0.06 -10.74
N MET A 38 -6.36 1.35 -10.96
CA MET A 38 -6.80 2.08 -12.16
C MET A 38 -6.22 1.50 -13.46
N VAL A 39 -5.05 0.86 -13.41
CA VAL A 39 -4.49 0.15 -14.59
C VAL A 39 -5.39 -1.02 -15.01
N TYR A 40 -5.91 -1.78 -14.05
CA TYR A 40 -6.81 -2.92 -14.32
C TYR A 40 -8.24 -2.51 -14.67
N THR A 41 -8.61 -1.27 -14.34
CA THR A 41 -9.99 -0.80 -14.51
C THR A 41 -10.28 -0.40 -15.95
N LYS A 42 -9.27 0.01 -16.73
CA LYS A 42 -9.47 0.47 -18.12
C LYS A 42 -10.07 -0.66 -18.99
N PRO A 43 -11.12 -0.40 -19.79
CA PRO A 43 -11.70 0.90 -20.19
C PRO A 43 -12.82 1.44 -19.30
N GLN A 44 -13.20 0.73 -18.23
CA GLN A 44 -14.26 1.16 -17.32
C GLN A 44 -13.75 2.35 -16.49
N LYS A 45 -14.61 3.37 -16.28
CA LYS A 45 -14.28 4.53 -15.43
C LYS A 45 -14.70 4.34 -13.96
N THR A 46 -15.08 3.11 -13.60
CA THR A 46 -15.57 2.73 -12.28
C THR A 46 -14.63 1.72 -11.67
N LEU A 47 -13.99 2.10 -10.57
CA LEU A 47 -13.12 1.21 -9.79
C LEU A 47 -13.98 0.28 -8.93
N HIS A 48 -13.85 -1.05 -9.07
CA HIS A 48 -14.49 -1.99 -8.16
C HIS A 48 -13.48 -2.55 -7.13
N GLY A 49 -14.01 -3.22 -6.11
CA GLY A 49 -13.16 -3.80 -5.05
C GLY A 49 -12.19 -4.87 -5.59
N LYS A 50 -12.59 -5.60 -6.63
CA LYS A 50 -11.75 -6.65 -7.24
C LYS A 50 -10.46 -6.09 -7.84
N GLU A 51 -10.49 -4.91 -8.48
CA GLU A 51 -9.28 -4.30 -9.05
C GLU A 51 -8.31 -3.82 -7.95
N ILE A 52 -8.85 -3.36 -6.81
CA ILE A 52 -8.04 -3.02 -5.63
C ILE A 52 -7.34 -4.27 -5.10
N LEU A 53 -8.08 -5.38 -4.92
CA LEU A 53 -7.51 -6.64 -4.44
C LEU A 53 -6.46 -7.22 -5.40
N MET A 54 -6.71 -7.10 -6.71
CA MET A 54 -5.74 -7.48 -7.74
C MET A 54 -4.45 -6.64 -7.66
N ALA A 55 -4.57 -5.33 -7.46
CA ALA A 55 -3.40 -4.44 -7.32
C ALA A 55 -2.54 -4.81 -6.11
N VAL A 56 -3.16 -5.04 -4.94
CA VAL A 56 -2.46 -5.45 -3.72
C VAL A 56 -1.78 -6.83 -3.88
N SER A 57 -2.47 -7.80 -4.49
CA SER A 57 -1.92 -9.13 -4.73
C SER A 57 -0.68 -9.07 -5.62
N ARG A 58 -0.70 -8.26 -6.69
CA ARG A 58 0.44 -8.16 -7.61
C ARG A 58 1.65 -7.49 -6.98
N GLU A 59 1.47 -6.47 -6.13
CA GLU A 59 2.58 -5.89 -5.37
C GLU A 59 3.23 -6.88 -4.40
N SER A 60 2.45 -7.79 -3.83
CA SER A 60 2.99 -8.86 -2.96
C SER A 60 3.73 -9.97 -3.74
N LEU A 61 3.45 -10.10 -5.05
CA LEU A 61 4.00 -11.13 -5.93
C LEU A 61 5.15 -10.62 -6.82
N LEU A 62 5.38 -9.30 -6.90
CA LEU A 62 6.54 -8.76 -7.58
C LEU A 62 7.77 -9.04 -6.70
N PRO A 63 8.77 -9.81 -7.17
CA PRO A 63 10.01 -9.89 -6.43
C PRO A 63 10.54 -8.47 -6.31
N ARG A 64 10.76 -8.00 -5.07
CA ARG A 64 11.64 -6.85 -4.85
C ARG A 64 12.92 -7.23 -5.56
N LYS A 65 13.21 -6.60 -6.70
CA LYS A 65 14.57 -6.55 -7.21
C LYS A 65 15.35 -5.85 -6.11
N GLU A 66 15.95 -6.64 -5.22
CA GLU A 66 17.11 -6.21 -4.49
C GLU A 66 18.13 -5.85 -5.56
N SER A 67 18.14 -4.58 -5.96
CA SER A 67 19.34 -3.96 -6.49
C SER A 67 20.33 -3.99 -5.35
N HIS A 68 20.97 -5.15 -5.18
CA HIS A 68 22.25 -5.26 -4.52
C HIS A 68 23.20 -4.40 -5.35
N ASP A 69 23.23 -3.11 -4.99
CA ASP A 69 24.31 -2.22 -5.33
C ASP A 69 25.56 -2.82 -4.68
N ARG A 70 26.22 -3.72 -5.42
CA ARG A 70 27.55 -4.21 -5.12
C ARG A 70 28.54 -3.08 -5.41
N ARG A 71 28.45 -1.97 -4.67
CA ARG A 71 29.60 -1.13 -4.40
C ARG A 71 30.35 -1.71 -3.21
N LYS A 72 31.19 -2.69 -3.50
CA LYS A 72 32.35 -3.04 -2.68
C LYS A 72 33.50 -3.48 -3.59
N LYS A 73 34.30 -2.52 -4.05
CA LYS A 73 35.71 -2.32 -3.68
C LYS A 73 36.29 -1.18 -4.48
#